data_AF-A0A6A0JUG0-F1
#
_entry.id   AF-A0A6A0JUG0-F1
#
_cell.length_a   1.000
_cell.length_b   1.000
_cell.length_c   1.000
_cell.angle_alpha   90.00
_cell.angle_beta   90.00
_cell.angle_gamma   90.00
#
_symmetry.space_group_name_H-M   'P 1'
#
loop_
_entity.id
_entity.type
_entity.pdbx_description
1 polymer ?
#
loop_
_entity_poly.entity_id
_entity_poly.type
_entity_poly.pdbx_seq_one_letter_code
_entity_poly.pdbx_strand_id
1 'polypeptide(L)' 'EAELVYHTACLRPLSKDGKVILGPAPQTENVFLGTGAGRKGILLGPGIAKITADLVMNKQPEIDISAFSVARFS' A
#
# COMPACT_ATOMS: atom_id res chain seq x y z
N GLU A 1 28.66 -25.24 -13.51
CA GLU A 1 27.22 -25.46 -13.24
C GLU A 1 26.78 -24.52 -12.12
N ALA A 2 25.50 -24.17 -12.04
CA ALA A 2 24.97 -23.38 -10.92
C ALA A 2 24.30 -24.33 -9.91
N GLU A 3 24.47 -24.05 -8.61
CA GLU A 3 23.89 -24.83 -7.51
C GLU A 3 22.74 -24.05 -6.84
N LEU A 4 21.67 -24.75 -6.48
CA LEU A 4 20.55 -24.18 -5.71
C LEU A 4 20.97 -23.97 -4.26
N VAL A 5 21.11 -22.71 -3.84
CA VAL A 5 21.48 -22.38 -2.46
C VAL A 5 20.27 -22.39 -1.52
N TYR A 6 19.12 -21.84 -1.94
CA TYR A 6 17.92 -21.75 -1.09
C TYR A 6 16.65 -21.44 -1.90
N HIS A 7 15.48 -21.79 -1.35
CA HIS A 7 14.16 -21.49 -1.93
C HIS A 7 13.22 -20.95 -0.85
N THR A 8 12.57 -19.81 -1.14
CA THR A 8 11.59 -19.17 -0.25
C THR A 8 10.25 -18.93 -0.93
N ALA A 9 9.21 -18.81 -0.09
CA ALA A 9 7.89 -18.35 -0.49
C ALA A 9 7.38 -17.32 0.54
N CYS A 10 6.59 -16.35 0.07
CA CYS A 10 5.97 -15.35 0.93
C CYS A 10 4.57 -15.01 0.42
N LEU A 11 3.68 -14.64 1.35
CA LEU A 11 2.37 -14.11 1.01
C LEU A 11 2.52 -12.70 0.45
N ARG A 12 1.76 -12.41 -0.61
CA ARG A 12 1.73 -11.08 -1.23
C ARG A 12 0.38 -10.44 -0.92
N PRO A 13 0.35 -9.26 -0.27
CA PRO A 13 -0.91 -8.56 -0.06
C PRO A 13 -1.42 -8.04 -1.40
N LEU A 14 -2.58 -8.52 -1.82
CA LEU A 14 -3.22 -8.19 -3.08
C LEU A 14 -4.63 -7.67 -2.81
N SER A 15 -5.02 -6.64 -3.53
CA SER A 15 -6.40 -6.17 -3.61
C SER A 15 -7.12 -6.86 -4.77
N LYS A 16 -8.46 -6.79 -4.78
CA LYS A 16 -9.30 -7.38 -5.84
C LYS A 16 -8.99 -6.81 -7.23
N ASP A 17 -8.58 -5.55 -7.31
CA ASP A 17 -8.27 -4.84 -8.56
C ASP A 17 -6.77 -4.74 -8.87
N GLY A 18 -5.91 -5.34 -8.03
CA GLY A 18 -4.46 -5.30 -8.18
C GLY A 18 -3.81 -3.93 -7.94
N LYS A 19 -4.56 -2.93 -7.48
CA LYS A 19 -4.06 -1.60 -7.09
C LYS A 19 -3.77 -1.54 -5.59
N VAL A 20 -2.86 -0.66 -5.19
CA VAL A 20 -2.63 -0.40 -3.76
C VAL A 20 -3.90 0.09 -3.08
N ILE A 21 -4.00 -0.17 -1.77
CA ILE A 21 -5.00 0.42 -0.90
C ILE A 21 -4.26 1.41 -0.01
N LEU A 22 -4.63 2.68 -0.12
CA LEU A 22 -3.96 3.80 0.51
C LEU A 22 -4.97 4.83 0.98
N GLY A 23 -4.83 5.30 2.22
CA GLY A 23 -5.71 6.34 2.79
C GLY A 23 -6.27 5.96 4.16
N PRO A 24 -7.16 6.79 4.74
CA PRO A 24 -7.77 6.52 6.04
C PRO A 24 -8.65 5.27 6.01
N ALA A 25 -8.70 4.54 7.12
CA ALA A 25 -9.65 3.47 7.31
C ALA A 25 -11.06 4.05 7.54
N PRO A 26 -12.12 3.41 7.00
CA PRO A 26 -13.48 3.87 7.20
C PRO A 26 -13.88 3.67 8.66
N GLN A 27 -14.73 4.56 9.19
CA GLN A 27 -15.35 4.45 10.51
C GLN A 27 -14.39 4.45 11.72
N THR A 28 -13.10 4.74 11.51
CA THR A 28 -12.13 4.83 12.62
C THR A 28 -11.17 5.99 12.40
N GLU A 29 -11.11 6.91 13.36
CA GLU A 29 -10.20 8.05 13.32
C GLU A 29 -8.74 7.63 13.52
N ASN A 30 -7.81 8.36 12.90
CA ASN A 30 -6.36 8.18 13.04
C ASN A 30 -5.83 6.78 12.67
N VAL A 31 -6.57 6.00 11.88
CA VAL A 31 -6.13 4.72 11.33
C VAL A 31 -5.95 4.86 9.82
N PHE A 32 -4.81 4.43 9.31
CA PHE A 32 -4.45 4.55 7.90
C PHE A 32 -4.10 3.18 7.31
N LEU A 33 -4.49 2.97 6.06
CA LEU A 33 -4.22 1.77 5.28
C LEU A 33 -3.10 2.07 4.29
N GLY A 34 -2.14 1.15 4.20
CA GLY A 34 -1.05 1.17 3.22
C GLY A 34 -0.69 -0.25 2.82
N THR A 35 -1.50 -0.87 1.96
CA THR A 35 -1.38 -2.30 1.63
C THR A 35 -1.69 -2.57 0.14
N GLY A 36 -1.72 -3.84 -0.27
CA GLY A 36 -2.10 -4.24 -1.63
C GLY A 36 -1.01 -4.05 -2.70
N ALA A 37 0.24 -3.79 -2.31
CA ALA A 37 1.34 -3.55 -3.25
C ALA A 37 1.80 -4.82 -4.00
N GLY A 38 1.35 -6.01 -3.61
CA GLY A 38 1.64 -7.27 -4.28
C GLY A 38 3.13 -7.50 -4.51
N ARG A 39 3.50 -7.63 -5.79
CA ARG A 39 4.91 -7.78 -6.22
C ARG A 39 5.73 -6.49 -6.28
N LYS A 40 5.07 -5.34 -6.12
CA LYS A 40 5.67 -4.01 -6.25
C LYS A 40 5.95 -3.36 -4.89
N GLY A 41 5.94 -4.13 -3.80
CA GLY A 41 6.16 -3.60 -2.44
C GLY A 41 7.46 -2.82 -2.28
N ILE A 42 8.58 -3.36 -2.79
CA ILE A 42 9.88 -2.67 -2.73
C ILE A 42 9.88 -1.39 -3.57
N LEU A 43 9.27 -1.44 -4.76
CA LEU A 43 9.18 -0.29 -5.67
C LEU A 43 8.30 0.84 -5.11
N LEU A 44 7.14 0.49 -4.56
CA LEU A 44 6.11 1.46 -4.14
C LEU A 44 6.22 1.84 -2.66
N GLY A 45 6.99 1.10 -1.86
CA GLY A 45 7.12 1.30 -0.42
C GLY A 45 7.46 2.74 -0.03
N PRO A 46 8.49 3.38 -0.62
CA PRO A 46 8.82 4.77 -0.30
C PRO A 46 7.69 5.76 -0.59
N GLY A 47 6.98 5.59 -1.71
CA GLY A 47 5.84 6.43 -2.06
C GLY A 47 4.66 6.26 -1.11
N ILE A 48 4.33 5.02 -0.76
CA ILE A 48 3.31 4.70 0.25
C ILE A 48 3.66 5.33 1.59
N ALA A 49 4.93 5.22 2.02
CA ALA A 49 5.39 5.79 3.29
C ALA A 49 5.28 7.31 3.31
N LYS A 50 5.72 8.01 2.24
CA LYS A 50 5.63 9.47 2.15
C LYS A 50 4.20 9.97 2.25
N ILE A 51 3.29 9.36 1.48
CA ILE A 51 1.88 9.74 1.47
C ILE A 51 1.24 9.45 2.82
N THR A 52 1.49 8.26 3.40
CA THR A 52 0.96 7.89 4.71
C THR A 52 1.44 8.86 5.79
N ALA A 53 2.71 9.26 5.75
CA ALA A 53 3.26 10.24 6.69
C ALA A 53 2.61 11.63 6.54
N ASP A 54 2.35 12.07 5.31
CA ASP A 54 1.62 13.33 5.08
C ASP A 54 0.21 13.26 5.67
N LEU A 55 -0.52 12.18 5.42
CA LEU A 55 -1.87 11.96 5.97
C LEU A 55 -1.89 11.95 7.50
N VAL A 56 -0.94 11.24 8.13
CA VAL A 56 -0.81 11.19 9.60
C VAL A 56 -0.53 12.58 10.18
N MET A 57 0.22 13.42 9.47
CA MET A 57 0.54 14.78 9.89
C MET A 57 -0.51 15.83 9.47
N ASN A 58 -1.68 15.39 9.00
CA ASN A 58 -2.74 16.25 8.45
C ASN A 58 -2.26 17.18 7.32
N LYS A 59 -1.34 16.69 6.48
CA LYS A 59 -0.85 17.36 5.27
C LYS A 59 -1.51 16.76 4.03
N GLN A 60 -1.76 17.61 3.04
CA GLN A 60 -2.24 17.18 1.74
C GLN A 60 -1.11 16.46 0.98
N PRO A 61 -1.31 15.21 0.51
CA PRO A 61 -0.35 14.54 -0.36
C PRO A 61 -0.15 15.27 -1.68
N GLU A 62 1.06 15.21 -2.24
CA GLU A 62 1.43 15.87 -3.50
C GLU A 62 0.67 15.32 -4.73
N ILE A 63 0.24 14.06 -4.66
CA ILE A 63 -0.51 13.39 -5.72
C ILE A 63 -1.92 13.04 -5.25
N ASP A 64 -2.88 13.04 -6.18
CA ASP A 64 -4.22 12.52 -5.89
C ASP A 64 -4.19 11.01 -5.67
N ILE A 65 -4.67 10.58 -4.50
CA ILE A 65 -4.75 9.19 -4.08
C ILE A 65 -6.19 8.67 -3.98
N SER A 66 -7.19 9.45 -4.41
CA SER A 66 -8.61 9.11 -4.35
C SER A 66 -8.90 7.71 -4.92
N ALA A 67 -8.26 7.37 -6.04
CA ALA A 67 -8.36 6.08 -6.72
C ALA A 67 -7.83 4.88 -5.91
N PHE A 68 -7.09 5.11 -4.83
CA PHE A 68 -6.52 4.08 -3.95
C PHE A 68 -7.24 3.93 -2.62
N SER A 69 -8.28 4.74 -2.37
CA SER A 69 -9.12 4.61 -1.19
C SER A 69 -9.75 3.22 -1.10
N VAL A 70 -9.89 2.68 0.11
CA VAL A 70 -10.59 1.40 0.35
C VAL A 70 -12.09 1.51 0.03
N ALA A 71 -12.66 2.71 0.08
CA ALA A 71 -14.06 2.98 -0.25
C ALA A 71 -14.41 2.65 -1.72
N ARG A 72 -13.42 2.42 -2.59
CA ARG A 72 -13.68 2.00 -3.98
C ARG A 72 -14.28 0.59 -4.11
N PHE A 73 -14.32 -0.19 -3.02
CA PHE A 73 -14.86 -1.55 -3.01
C PHE A 73 -16.23 -1.68 -2.33
N SER A 74 -16.80 -0.58 -1.85
CA SER A 74 -18.14 -0.50 -1.24
C SER A 74 -19.17 0.04 -2.19
#